data_AF-A0A9Q6LIS7-F1
#
_entry.id   AF-A0A9Q6LIS7-F1
#
_cell.length_a   1.000
_cell.length_b   1.000
_cell.length_c   1.000
_cell.angle_alpha   90.00
_cell.angle_beta   90.00
_cell.angle_gamma   90.00
#
_symmetry.space_group_name_H-M   'P 1'
#
loop_
_entity.id
_entity.type
_entity.pdbx_description
1 polymer ?
#
loop_
_entity_poly.entity_id
_entity_poly.type
_entity_poly.pdbx_seq_one_letter_code
_entity_poly.pdbx_strand_id
1 'polypeptide(L)'
;MIVGEVNNGGDLIESLLRSVDKNIPYKKVHATRGKVIRAEPIANLYTQGKCFHLGSFPTLEDQLCTWTPNDEKSPDRLDALVWAFTELMIDSMDVPKLEGINFKALASKSYRKNPFTF
;
A
#
# COMPACT_ATOMS: atom_id res chain seq x y z
N MET A 1 -9.27 6.13 -8.60
CA MET A 1 -8.21 5.62 -9.48
C MET A 1 -8.04 4.14 -9.25
N ILE A 2 -7.75 3.36 -10.30
CA ILE A 2 -7.52 1.92 -10.26
C ILE A 2 -6.04 1.68 -10.54
N VAL A 3 -5.38 0.89 -9.71
CA VAL A 3 -3.99 0.46 -9.92
C VAL A 3 -4.00 -1.02 -10.27
N GLY A 4 -3.45 -1.37 -11.42
CA GLY A 4 -3.37 -2.74 -11.91
C GLY A 4 -1.93 -3.20 -12.07
N GLU A 5 -1.55 -4.23 -11.31
CA GLU A 5 -0.27 -4.92 -11.55
C GLU A 5 -0.36 -5.73 -12.86
N VAL A 6 0.62 -5.53 -13.73
CA VAL A 6 0.68 -6.16 -15.04
C VAL A 6 1.72 -7.25 -15.09
N ASN A 7 1.19 -8.46 -15.24
CA ASN A 7 1.90 -9.67 -15.64
C ASN A 7 1.79 -9.83 -17.18
N ASN A 8 2.17 -11.00 -17.71
CA ASN A 8 2.20 -11.31 -19.16
C ASN A 8 0.86 -11.15 -19.93
N GLY A 9 -0.21 -10.58 -19.35
CA GLY A 9 -1.50 -10.31 -20.00
C GLY A 9 -2.19 -8.99 -19.59
N GLY A 10 -1.48 -8.04 -18.97
CA GLY A 10 -2.14 -6.87 -18.36
C GLY A 10 -2.70 -5.80 -19.32
N ASP A 11 -2.44 -5.91 -20.62
CA ASP A 11 -3.11 -5.07 -21.63
C ASP A 11 -4.61 -5.40 -21.75
N LEU A 12 -5.01 -6.62 -21.38
CA LEU A 12 -6.41 -7.05 -21.38
C LEU A 12 -7.25 -6.28 -20.36
N ILE A 13 -6.73 -6.10 -19.14
CA ILE A 13 -7.47 -5.43 -18.05
C ILE A 13 -7.72 -3.97 -18.40
N GLU A 14 -6.70 -3.28 -18.92
CA GLU A 14 -6.84 -1.89 -19.35
C GLU A 14 -7.87 -1.77 -20.49
N SER A 15 -7.78 -2.64 -21.49
CA SER A 15 -8.70 -2.65 -22.63
C SER A 15 -10.15 -2.89 -22.19
N LEU A 16 -10.38 -3.79 -21.22
CA LEU A 16 -11.70 -4.06 -20.64
C LEU A 16 -12.22 -2.87 -19.83
N LEU A 17 -11.38 -2.20 -19.04
CA LEU A 17 -11.80 -1.01 -18.29
C LEU A 17 -12.19 0.12 -19.26
N ARG A 18 -11.40 0.35 -20.31
CA ARG A 18 -11.66 1.38 -21.32
C ARG A 18 -12.87 1.08 -22.20
N SER A 19 -13.28 -0.19 -22.35
CA SER A 19 -14.49 -0.55 -23.09
C SER A 19 -15.76 -0.22 -22.31
N VAL A 20 -15.70 -0.27 -20.98
CA VAL A 20 -16.81 0.11 -20.08
C VAL A 20 -16.86 1.63 -19.89
N ASP A 21 -15.72 2.25 -19.57
CA ASP A 21 -15.62 3.71 -19.44
C ASP A 21 -14.19 4.19 -19.75
N LYS A 22 -14.10 5.04 -20.77
CA LYS A 22 -12.83 5.59 -21.25
C LYS A 22 -12.18 6.55 -20.26
N ASN A 23 -12.94 7.14 -19.35
CA ASN A 23 -12.47 8.19 -18.43
C ASN A 23 -11.99 7.66 -17.07
N ILE A 24 -12.11 6.34 -16.80
CA ILE A 24 -11.64 5.76 -15.53
C ILE A 24 -10.14 6.04 -15.35
N PRO A 25 -9.71 6.67 -14.24
CA PRO A 25 -8.29 6.81 -13.95
C PRO A 25 -7.70 5.43 -13.65
N TYR A 26 -6.84 4.93 -14.54
CA TYR A 26 -6.18 3.62 -14.45
C TYR A 26 -4.67 3.80 -14.55
N LYS A 27 -3.92 3.17 -13.64
CA LYS A 27 -2.46 3.17 -13.61
C LYS A 27 -1.94 1.74 -13.70
N LYS A 28 -1.14 1.50 -14.72
CA LYS A 28 -0.43 0.24 -14.94
C LYS A 28 0.84 0.22 -14.09
N VAL A 29 1.06 -0.82 -13.29
CA VAL A 29 2.30 -0.99 -12.52
C VAL A 29 2.92 -2.36 -12.78
N HIS A 30 4.24 -2.43 -12.71
CA HIS A 30 4.98 -3.68 -12.85
C HIS A 30 5.73 -3.96 -11.56
N ALA A 31 5.60 -5.18 -11.03
CA ALA A 31 6.40 -5.62 -9.92
C ALA A 31 7.86 -5.77 -10.34
N THR A 32 8.72 -4.85 -9.90
CA THR A 32 10.17 -4.89 -10.14
C THR A 32 10.96 -5.51 -8.98
N ARG A 33 10.35 -5.59 -7.80
CA ARG A 33 10.94 -6.12 -6.57
C ARG A 33 10.08 -7.25 -6.02
N GLY A 34 10.71 -8.19 -5.31
CA GLY A 34 10.00 -9.30 -4.68
C GLY A 34 8.94 -8.81 -3.68
N LYS A 35 7.86 -9.59 -3.54
CA LYS A 35 6.70 -9.31 -2.66
C LYS A 35 7.06 -8.81 -1.26
N VAL A 36 8.09 -9.39 -0.64
CA VAL A 36 8.55 -9.02 0.71
C VAL A 36 9.03 -7.57 0.75
N ILE A 37 9.87 -7.18 -0.20
CA ILE A 37 10.45 -5.83 -0.29
C ILE A 37 9.37 -4.79 -0.57
N ARG A 38 8.31 -5.18 -1.30
CA ARG A 38 7.16 -4.28 -1.56
C ARG A 38 6.26 -4.11 -0.34
N ALA A 39 6.08 -5.16 0.46
CA ALA A 39 5.20 -5.14 1.64
C ALA A 39 5.83 -4.44 2.85
N GLU A 40 7.16 -4.47 3.00
CA GLU A 40 7.89 -3.92 4.15
C GLU A 40 7.55 -2.45 4.47
N PRO A 41 7.51 -1.50 3.50
CA PRO A 41 7.16 -0.11 3.78
C PRO A 41 5.75 0.03 4.35
N ILE A 42 4.81 -0.79 3.89
CA ILE A 42 3.41 -0.74 4.31
C ILE A 42 3.26 -1.35 5.71
N ALA A 43 3.92 -2.47 5.99
CA ALA A 43 3.98 -3.08 7.32
C ALA A 43 4.53 -2.11 8.38
N ASN A 44 5.52 -1.29 8.01
CA ASN A 44 6.06 -0.24 8.88
C ASN A 44 5.02 0.83 9.23
N LEU A 45 4.09 1.16 8.34
CA LEU A 45 3.03 2.13 8.62
C LEU A 45 1.99 1.58 9.59
N TYR A 46 1.62 0.31 9.46
CA TYR A 46 0.74 -0.36 10.42
C TYR A 46 1.39 -0.37 11.80
N THR A 47 2.67 -0.72 11.89
CA THR A 47 3.43 -0.70 13.15
C THR A 47 3.47 0.70 13.78
N GLN A 48 3.53 1.75 12.97
CA GLN A 48 3.51 3.15 13.42
C GLN A 48 2.10 3.69 13.70
N GLY A 49 1.04 2.90 13.49
CA GLY A 49 -0.35 3.36 13.61
C GLY A 49 -0.75 4.42 12.58
N LYS A 50 -0.02 4.53 11.46
CA LYS A 50 -0.28 5.51 10.40
C LYS A 50 -1.27 5.04 9.35
N CYS A 51 -1.58 3.74 9.34
CA CYS A 51 -2.58 3.11 8.47
C CYS A 51 -3.55 2.30 9.33
N PHE A 52 -4.84 2.43 9.04
CA PHE A 52 -5.91 1.66 9.68
C PHE A 52 -7.05 1.43 8.70
N HIS A 53 -7.81 0.37 8.94
CA HIS A 53 -9.03 0.07 8.18
C HIS A 53 -10.25 0.60 8.90
N LEU A 54 -11.22 1.11 8.13
CA LEU A 54 -12.54 1.46 8.64
C LEU A 54 -13.49 0.30 8.37
N GLY A 55 -13.85 -0.43 9.43
CA GLY A 55 -14.66 -1.65 9.36
C GLY A 55 -13.82 -2.93 9.45
N SER A 56 -14.47 -4.07 9.23
CA SER A 56 -13.85 -5.39 9.30
C SER A 56 -13.69 -5.99 7.91
N PHE A 57 -12.50 -6.52 7.62
CA PHE A 57 -12.19 -7.17 6.35
C PHE A 57 -11.61 -8.57 6.60
N PRO A 58 -12.41 -9.56 7.06
CA PRO A 58 -11.89 -10.81 7.60
C PRO A 58 -10.92 -11.53 6.65
N THR A 59 -11.28 -11.68 5.38
CA THR A 59 -10.42 -12.35 4.39
C THR A 59 -9.10 -11.61 4.09
N LEU A 60 -9.07 -10.29 4.25
CA LEU A 60 -7.86 -9.50 4.11
C LEU A 60 -7.04 -9.57 5.40
N GLU A 61 -7.68 -9.42 6.54
CA GLU A 61 -7.07 -9.50 7.87
C GLU A 61 -6.43 -10.87 8.11
N ASP A 62 -7.10 -11.95 7.71
CA ASP A 62 -6.53 -13.30 7.72
C ASP A 62 -5.25 -13.36 6.87
N GLN A 63 -5.26 -12.79 5.66
CA GLN A 63 -4.06 -12.76 4.82
C GLN A 63 -2.94 -11.89 5.43
N LEU A 64 -3.27 -10.79 6.11
CA LEU A 64 -2.30 -9.94 6.80
C LEU A 64 -1.67 -10.62 8.02
N CYS A 65 -2.43 -11.49 8.70
CA CYS A 65 -1.97 -12.17 9.92
C CYS A 65 -1.32 -13.53 9.66
N THR A 66 -1.64 -14.20 8.56
CA THR A 66 -1.17 -15.57 8.26
C THR A 66 -0.04 -15.63 7.25
N TRP A 67 0.11 -14.62 6.39
CA TRP A 67 1.15 -14.62 5.39
C TRP A 67 2.55 -14.41 5.98
N THR A 68 3.52 -15.18 5.50
CA THR A 68 4.93 -15.03 5.84
C THR A 68 5.80 -14.79 4.60
N PRO A 69 6.97 -14.14 4.74
CA PRO A 69 7.91 -13.95 3.63
C PRO A 69 8.33 -15.23 2.88
N ASN A 70 8.23 -16.38 3.55
CA ASN A 70 8.61 -17.69 3.01
C ASN A 70 7.51 -18.35 2.18
N ASP A 71 6.27 -17.85 2.24
CA ASP A 71 5.17 -18.41 1.47
C ASP A 71 5.42 -18.16 -0.02
N GLU A 72 5.33 -19.18 -0.88
CA GLU A 72 5.64 -19.06 -2.31
C GLU A 72 4.69 -18.13 -3.09
N LYS A 73 3.41 -18.11 -2.71
CA LYS A 73 2.41 -17.23 -3.32
C LYS A 73 2.33 -15.88 -2.61
N SER A 74 2.21 -14.82 -3.39
CA SER A 74 1.78 -13.51 -2.89
C SER A 74 0.28 -13.60 -2.56
N PRO A 75 -0.22 -13.07 -1.44
CA PRO A 75 -1.65 -13.10 -1.14
C PRO A 75 -2.37 -12.05 -1.96
N ASP A 76 -3.40 -12.45 -2.71
CA ASP A 76 -4.09 -11.58 -3.67
C ASP A 76 -4.57 -10.24 -3.05
N ARG A 77 -5.16 -10.26 -1.85
CA ARG A 77 -5.72 -9.05 -1.22
C ARG A 77 -4.65 -8.23 -0.51
N LEU A 78 -3.67 -8.89 0.11
CA LEU A 78 -2.51 -8.21 0.71
C LEU A 78 -1.74 -7.44 -0.36
N ASP A 79 -1.44 -8.06 -1.51
CA ASP A 79 -0.68 -7.41 -2.59
C ASP A 79 -1.46 -6.23 -3.17
N ALA A 80 -2.78 -6.40 -3.37
CA ALA A 80 -3.66 -5.30 -3.78
C ALA A 80 -3.63 -4.14 -2.78
N LEU A 81 -3.65 -4.44 -1.48
CA LEU A 81 -3.52 -3.44 -0.41
C LEU A 81 -2.16 -2.73 -0.46
N VAL A 82 -1.08 -3.47 -0.66
CA VAL A 82 0.27 -2.91 -0.76
C VAL A 82 0.35 -1.91 -1.92
N TRP A 83 -0.20 -2.26 -3.08
CA TRP A 83 -0.26 -1.34 -4.22
C TRP A 83 -1.13 -0.11 -3.93
N ALA A 84 -2.30 -0.29 -3.30
CA ALA A 84 -3.18 0.81 -2.94
C ALA A 84 -2.49 1.82 -2.01
N PHE A 85 -1.86 1.35 -0.94
CA PHE A 85 -1.13 2.25 -0.03
C PHE A 85 0.10 2.85 -0.68
N THR A 86 0.86 2.09 -1.48
CA THR A 86 2.02 2.63 -2.19
C THR A 86 1.63 3.82 -3.07
N GLU A 87 0.52 3.71 -3.79
CA GLU A 87 0.02 4.79 -4.64
C GLU A 87 -0.45 5.99 -3.81
N LEU A 88 -1.21 5.75 -2.73
CA LEU A 88 -1.68 6.81 -1.83
C LEU A 88 -0.52 7.56 -1.15
N MET A 89 0.57 6.86 -0.85
CA MET A 89 1.74 7.46 -0.21
C MET A 89 2.48 8.43 -1.13
N ILE A 90 2.54 8.16 -2.44
CA ILE A 90 3.30 8.96 -3.40
C ILE A 90 2.69 10.36 -3.57
N ASP A 91 1.38 10.52 -3.38
CA ASP A 91 0.73 11.84 -3.40
C ASP A 91 0.78 12.58 -2.04
N SER A 92 0.96 11.86 -0.93
CA SER A 92 1.03 12.45 0.41
C SER A 92 2.44 12.92 0.81
N MET A 93 3.44 12.65 -0.02
CA MET A 93 4.82 13.11 0.13
C MET A 93 5.09 14.39 -0.67
N ASP A 94 4.26 15.41 -0.48
CA ASP A 94 4.78 16.79 -0.51
C ASP A 94 5.58 16.99 0.79
N VAL A 95 6.67 16.23 0.94
CA VAL A 95 7.66 16.49 1.97
C VAL A 95 8.43 17.67 1.44
N PRO A 96 8.31 18.87 2.04
CA PRO A 96 9.16 19.97 1.61
C PRO A 96 10.61 19.47 1.70
N LYS A 97 11.41 19.70 0.66
CA LYS A 97 12.85 19.42 0.69
C LYS A 97 13.47 20.27 1.81
N LEU A 98 13.44 19.75 3.03
CA LEU A 98 14.05 20.36 4.19
C LEU A 98 15.44 19.75 4.30
N GLU A 99 16.38 20.39 3.63
CA GLU A 99 17.81 20.15 3.86
C GLU A 99 18.08 20.37 5.36
N GLY A 100 18.59 19.35 6.05
CA GLY A 100 19.13 19.49 7.42
C GLY A 100 18.32 18.90 8.58
N ILE A 101 17.30 18.08 8.35
CA ILE A 101 16.53 17.49 9.47
C ILE A 101 17.00 16.06 9.82
N ASN A 102 17.40 15.87 11.08
CA ASN A 102 17.73 14.56 11.65
C ASN A 102 16.44 13.80 12.04
N PHE A 103 16.07 12.80 11.23
CA PHE A 103 14.85 12.00 11.40
C PHE A 103 14.72 11.26 12.75
N LYS A 104 15.82 11.02 13.48
CA LYS A 104 15.76 10.44 14.84
C LYS A 104 15.08 11.36 15.86
N ALA A 105 15.14 12.68 15.67
CA ALA A 105 14.59 13.67 16.60
C ALA A 105 13.07 13.91 16.43
N LEU A 106 12.51 13.58 15.25
CA LEU A 106 11.08 13.74 14.96
C LEU A 106 10.25 12.54 15.41
N ALA A 107 10.83 11.33 15.37
CA ALA A 107 10.17 10.11 15.83
C ALA A 107 9.79 10.17 17.33
N SER A 108 10.57 10.88 18.15
CA SER A 108 10.29 11.02 19.60
C SER A 108 9.24 12.09 19.94
N LYS A 109 8.93 13.01 19.02
CA LYS A 109 8.07 14.17 19.28
C LYS A 109 6.61 13.99 18.84
N SER A 110 6.33 12.97 18.02
CA SER A 110 4.98 12.66 17.52
C SER A 110 4.16 11.74 18.44
N TYR A 111 4.59 11.56 19.70
CA TYR A 111 3.81 10.86 20.73
C TYR A 111 2.78 11.82 21.36
N ARG A 112 1.83 12.33 20.58
CA ARG A 112 0.57 12.84 21.15
C ARG A 112 -0.44 11.70 21.17
N LYS A 113 -0.87 11.36 22.38
CA LYS A 113 -1.81 10.28 22.68
C LYS A 113 -3.01 10.32 21.72
N ASN A 114 -3.28 9.19 21.08
CA ASN A 114 -4.48 8.98 20.28
C ASN A 114 -5.71 8.97 21.22
N PRO A 115 -6.72 9.84 21.03
CA PRO A 115 -7.90 9.90 21.88
C PRO A 115 -8.90 8.76 21.63
N PHE A 116 -8.61 7.85 20.70
CA PHE A 116 -9.43 6.69 20.39
C PHE A 116 -8.73 5.41 20.86
N THR A 117 -8.91 5.10 22.14
CA THR A 117 -8.69 3.76 22.71
C THR A 117 -10.07 3.11 22.91
N PHE A 118 -10.28 1.93 22.31
CA PHE A 118 -11.28 0.97 22.79
C PHE A 118 -10.62 0.06 23.83
#